data_AF-A0A9D1DM89-F1
#
_entry.id   AF-A0A9D1DM89-F1
#
_cell.length_a   1.000
_cell.length_b   1.000
_cell.length_c   1.000
_cell.angle_alpha   90.00
_cell.angle_beta   90.00
_cell.angle_gamma   90.00
#
_symmetry.space_group_name_H-M   'P 1'
#
loop_
_entity.id
_entity.type
_entity.pdbx_description
1 polymer ?
#
loop_
_entity_poly.entity_id
_entity_poly.type
_entity_poly.pdbx_seq_one_letter_code
_entity_poly.pdbx_strand_id
1 'polypeptide(L)'
;MEHVFRPRGVCSHEMRVEIEDGIIRKVAVKGGCSGNLQGISKLLVGMDAREAISRMRGIRCGFKPTSCPDQLSKAIEECLEKTSN
;
A
#
# COMPACT_ATOMS: atom_id res chain seq x y z
N MET A 1 10.29 -4.63 -9.15
CA MET A 1 9.71 -5.99 -9.02
C MET A 1 8.30 -5.87 -8.43
N GLU A 2 7.30 -6.61 -8.93
CA GLU A 2 5.92 -6.59 -8.37
C GLU A 2 5.85 -7.46 -7.10
N HIS A 3 5.45 -6.88 -5.96
CA HIS A 3 5.16 -7.57 -4.71
C HIS A 3 3.66 -7.70 -4.50
N VAL A 4 3.20 -8.92 -4.20
CA VAL A 4 1.80 -9.23 -3.89
C VAL A 4 1.65 -9.46 -2.40
N PHE A 5 0.78 -8.68 -1.77
CA PHE A 5 0.52 -8.70 -0.34
C PHE A 5 -0.95 -9.02 -0.04
N ARG A 6 -1.19 -9.85 0.97
CA ARG A 6 -2.54 -10.17 1.45
C ARG A 6 -2.79 -9.51 2.81
N PRO A 7 -3.52 -8.38 2.84
CA PRO A 7 -3.73 -7.62 4.06
C PRO A 7 -4.64 -8.36 5.05
N ARG A 8 -4.54 -8.03 6.33
CA ARG A 8 -5.35 -8.62 7.40
C ARG A 8 -6.13 -7.56 8.17
N GLY A 9 -7.35 -7.90 8.60
CA GLY A 9 -8.19 -7.01 9.42
C GLY A 9 -8.83 -5.84 8.67
N VAL A 10 -8.85 -5.88 7.33
CA VAL A 10 -9.39 -4.81 6.46
C VAL A 10 -10.35 -5.39 5.42
N CYS A 11 -11.02 -4.52 4.65
CA CYS A 11 -11.94 -4.96 3.58
C CYS A 11 -11.23 -5.36 2.27
N SER A 12 -10.01 -4.88 2.05
CA SER A 12 -9.18 -5.35 0.94
C SER A 12 -8.63 -6.74 1.20
N HIS A 13 -8.40 -7.50 0.13
CA HIS A 13 -7.93 -8.88 0.20
C HIS A 13 -6.66 -9.14 -0.63
N GLU A 14 -6.29 -8.21 -1.52
CA GLU A 14 -5.06 -8.29 -2.31
C GLU A 14 -4.53 -6.87 -2.59
N MET A 15 -3.23 -6.67 -2.41
CA MET A 15 -2.50 -5.47 -2.75
C MET A 15 -1.30 -5.84 -3.61
N ARG A 16 -1.06 -5.09 -4.68
CA ARG A 16 0.09 -5.24 -5.57
C ARG A 16 0.84 -3.93 -5.62
N VAL A 17 2.14 -3.98 -5.34
CA VAL A 17 3.00 -2.81 -5.32
C VAL A 17 4.22 -3.09 -6.17
N GLU A 18 4.61 -2.12 -6.98
CA GLU A 18 5.86 -2.16 -7.73
C GLU A 18 6.67 -0.92 -7.40
N ILE A 19 7.93 -1.14 -7.02
CA ILE A 19 8.88 -0.10 -6.66
C ILE A 19 10.14 -0.28 -7.52
N GLU A 20 10.68 0.85 -7.96
CA GLU A 20 11.92 0.97 -8.72
C GLU A 20 12.67 2.20 -8.21
N ASP A 21 13.95 2.05 -7.85
CA ASP A 21 14.79 3.12 -7.30
C ASP A 21 14.16 3.90 -6.13
N GLY A 22 13.41 3.20 -5.27
CA GLY A 22 12.69 3.79 -4.14
C GLY A 22 11.40 4.52 -4.51
N ILE A 23 11.04 4.59 -5.80
CA ILE A 23 9.84 5.25 -6.31
C ILE A 23 8.75 4.23 -6.60
N ILE A 24 7.52 4.52 -6.16
CA ILE A 24 6.36 3.69 -6.45
C ILE A 24 5.98 3.84 -7.93
N ARG A 25 6.05 2.74 -8.69
CA ARG A 25 5.65 2.72 -10.11
C ARG A 25 4.21 2.28 -10.29
N LYS A 26 3.71 1.39 -9.44
CA LYS A 26 2.36 0.83 -9.57
C LYS A 26 1.80 0.44 -8.21
N VAL A 27 0.52 0.73 -8.01
CA VAL A 27 -0.26 0.26 -6.87
C VAL A 27 -1.62 -0.23 -7.36
N ALA A 28 -1.98 -1.47 -7.02
CA ALA A 28 -3.33 -1.97 -7.24
C ALA A 28 -3.86 -2.61 -5.95
N VAL A 29 -5.06 -2.20 -5.53
CA VAL A 29 -5.72 -2.77 -4.34
C VAL A 29 -7.07 -3.34 -4.76
N LYS A 30 -7.34 -4.59 -4.35
CA LYS A 30 -8.60 -5.27 -4.63
C LYS A 30 -9.38 -5.55 -3.34
N GLY A 31 -10.70 -5.41 -3.43
CA GLY A 31 -11.64 -5.53 -2.32
C GLY A 31 -11.70 -4.26 -1.46
N GLY A 32 -12.89 -3.78 -1.13
CA GLY A 32 -13.11 -2.54 -0.38
C GLY A 32 -13.79 -1.44 -1.20
N CYS A 33 -13.65 -0.18 -0.75
CA CYS A 33 -14.31 0.96 -1.38
C CYS A 33 -13.64 1.33 -2.72
N SER A 34 -14.26 0.95 -3.84
CA SER A 34 -13.69 1.08 -5.19
C SER A 34 -13.14 2.49 -5.49
N GLY A 35 -13.90 3.55 -5.22
CA GLY A 35 -13.48 4.93 -5.51
C GLY A 35 -12.25 5.36 -4.72
N ASN A 36 -12.24 5.11 -3.41
CA ASN A 36 -11.09 5.44 -2.55
C ASN A 36 -9.84 4.65 -2.92
N LEU A 37 -9.98 3.37 -3.27
CA LEU A 37 -8.86 2.52 -3.67
C LEU A 37 -8.26 2.95 -5.01
N GLN A 38 -9.08 3.35 -5.97
CA GLN A 38 -8.58 3.94 -7.22
C GLN A 38 -7.87 5.27 -6.96
N GLY A 39 -8.43 6.12 -6.09
CA GLY A 39 -7.83 7.40 -5.72
C GLY A 39 -6.45 7.22 -5.08
N ILE A 40 -6.34 6.39 -4.04
CA ILE A 40 -5.08 6.18 -3.34
C ILE A 40 -4.02 5.54 -4.25
N SER A 41 -4.41 4.57 -5.09
CA SER A 41 -3.51 3.96 -6.08
C SER A 41 -2.90 5.00 -7.01
N LYS A 42 -3.71 5.95 -7.50
CA LYS A 42 -3.23 7.02 -8.39
C LYS A 42 -2.34 8.03 -7.67
N LEU A 43 -2.69 8.40 -6.43
CA LEU A 43 -1.94 9.38 -5.65
C LEU A 43 -0.55 8.88 -5.23
N LEU A 44 -0.37 7.56 -5.11
CA LEU A 44 0.90 6.96 -4.69
C LEU A 44 1.89 6.76 -5.83
N VAL A 45 1.44 6.64 -7.09
CA VAL A 45 2.35 6.47 -8.22
C VAL A 45 3.22 7.72 -8.39
N GLY A 46 4.54 7.52 -8.48
CA GLY A 46 5.54 8.59 -8.54
C GLY A 46 5.98 9.12 -7.18
N MET A 47 5.39 8.64 -6.07
CA MET A 47 5.80 9.01 -4.72
C MET A 47 7.02 8.19 -4.27
N ASP A 48 7.88 8.81 -3.46
CA ASP A 48 8.89 8.09 -2.69
C ASP A 48 8.20 7.10 -1.73
N ALA A 49 8.68 5.85 -1.74
CA ALA A 49 8.05 4.77 -1.01
C ALA A 49 8.13 4.95 0.52
N ARG A 50 9.20 5.56 1.04
CA ARG A 50 9.34 5.83 2.49
C ARG A 50 8.39 6.93 2.94
N GLU A 51 8.21 7.95 2.11
CA GLU A 51 7.21 9.01 2.33
C GLU A 51 5.79 8.45 2.31
N ALA A 52 5.47 7.58 1.34
CA ALA A 52 4.18 6.90 1.28
C ALA A 52 3.90 6.07 2.54
N ILE A 53 4.90 5.33 3.04
CA ILE A 53 4.80 4.58 4.31
C ILE A 53 4.49 5.52 5.47
N SER A 54 5.26 6.60 5.61
CA SER A 54 5.11 7.59 6.68
C SER A 54 3.69 8.18 6.73
N ARG A 55 3.14 8.55 5.56
CA ARG A 55 1.79 9.15 5.46
C ARG A 55 0.66 8.19 5.83
N MET A 56 0.83 6.89 5.57
CA MET A 56 -0.26 5.91 5.68
C MET A 56 -0.21 5.05 6.94
N ARG A 57 0.98 4.88 7.54
CA ARG A 57 1.18 4.02 8.71
C ARG A 57 0.31 4.49 9.88
N GLY A 58 -0.35 3.55 10.53
CA GLY A 58 -1.17 3.78 11.72
C GLY A 58 -2.57 4.34 11.46
N ILE A 59 -2.94 4.64 10.21
CA ILE A 59 -4.32 5.04 9.90
C ILE A 59 -5.28 3.92 10.30
N ARG A 60 -6.35 4.25 11.02
CA ARG A 60 -7.38 3.30 11.48
C ARG A 60 -8.68 3.47 10.72
N CYS A 61 -9.43 2.38 10.57
CA CYS A 61 -10.75 2.37 9.96
C CYS A 61 -11.83 2.13 11.02
N GLY A 62 -12.44 3.21 11.53
CA GLY A 62 -13.38 3.14 12.65
C GLY A 62 -12.73 2.50 13.89
N PHE A 63 -13.38 1.50 14.46
CA PHE A 63 -12.86 0.77 15.64
C PHE A 63 -11.73 -0.22 15.33
N LYS A 64 -11.48 -0.54 14.05
CA LYS A 64 -10.46 -1.52 13.67
C LYS A 64 -9.06 -1.03 14.08
N PRO A 65 -8.13 -1.93 14.45
CA PRO A 65 -6.76 -1.54 14.84
C PRO A 65 -5.89 -1.14 13.62
N THR A 66 -6.44 -1.19 12.40
CA THR A 66 -5.73 -0.95 11.14
C THR A 66 -6.71 -0.45 10.07
N SER A 67 -6.22 -0.15 8.88
CA SER A 67 -6.98 0.30 7.71
C SER A 67 -6.31 -0.14 6.40
N CYS A 68 -6.99 0.00 5.26
CA CYS A 68 -6.38 -0.32 3.97
C CYS A 68 -5.10 0.50 3.70
N PRO A 69 -5.04 1.83 3.97
CA PRO A 69 -3.79 2.58 3.92
C PRO A 69 -2.69 2.03 4.85
N ASP A 70 -2.99 1.71 6.11
CA ASP A 70 -2.00 1.15 7.05
C ASP A 70 -1.48 -0.24 6.62
N GLN A 71 -2.33 -1.07 6.01
CA GLN A 71 -1.90 -2.33 5.43
C GLN A 71 -1.08 -2.12 4.15
N LEU A 72 -1.41 -1.10 3.36
CA LEU A 72 -0.66 -0.74 2.17
C LEU A 72 0.74 -0.23 2.50
N SER A 73 0.92 0.51 3.61
CA SER A 73 2.27 0.89 4.05
C SER A 73 3.14 -0.33 4.37
N LYS A 74 2.57 -1.39 4.94
CA LYS A 74 3.30 -2.65 5.19
C LYS A 74 3.67 -3.36 3.89
N ALA A 75 2.75 -3.39 2.92
CA ALA A 75 3.03 -3.92 1.59
C ALA A 75 4.17 -3.17 0.88
N ILE A 76 4.22 -1.84 1.00
CA ILE A 76 5.29 -1.01 0.42
C ILE A 76 6.61 -1.27 1.14
N GLU A 77 6.61 -1.37 2.46
CA GLU A 77 7.80 -1.68 3.27
C GLU A 77 8.41 -3.03 2.87
N GLU A 78 7.60 -4.10 2.82
CA GLU A 78 8.06 -5.42 2.37
C GLU A 78 8.58 -5.40 0.93
N CYS A 79 7.98 -4.60 0.04
CA CYS A 79 8.44 -4.47 -1.34
C CYS A 79 9.80 -3.76 -1.42
N LEU A 80 10.04 -2.73 -0.60
CA LEU A 80 11.32 -2.02 -0.51
C LEU A 80 12.44 -2.94 -0.01
N GLU A 81 12.18 -3.71 1.04
CA GLU A 81 13.14 -4.65 1.60
C GLU A 81 13.57 -5.70 0.57
N LYS A 82 12.62 -6.22 -0.22
CA LYS A 82 12.90 -7.18 -1.30
C LYS A 82 13.62 -6.60 -2.50
N THR A 83 13.45 -5.30 -2.78
CA THR A 83 14.10 -4.64 -3.92
C THR A 83 15.52 -4.17 -3.57
N SER A 84 15.83 -4.03 -2.27
CA SER A 84 17.14 -3.64 -1.77
C SER A 84 18.12 -4.83 -1.62
N ASN A 85 17.70 -6.03 -2.02
CA ASN A 85 18.37 -7.29 -1.77
C ASN A 85 18.48 -8.13 -3.04
#